data_AF-A0A518VFS9-F1
#
_entry.id   AF-A0A518VFS9-F1
#
_cell.length_a   1.000
_cell.length_b   1.000
_cell.length_c   1.000
_cell.angle_alpha   90.00
_cell.angle_beta   90.00
_cell.angle_gamma   90.00
#
_symmetry.space_group_name_H-M   'P 1'
#
loop_
_entity.id
_entity.type
_entity.pdbx_description
1 polymer ?
#
loop_
_entity_poly.entity_id
_entity_poly.type
_entity_poly.pdbx_seq_one_letter_code
_entity_poly.pdbx_strand_id
1 'polypeptide(L)'
;MDSYKEVVSSVNEGVEEGILKYNSDFELSVATVEELKALSHVEESKPNDDEITARAIPDEPAKYPLASKAYANLDDLKGKEKAYEQAARFNPSIDPWLATASYFAVQVRSGGAWDLKREIGWDKTRTVRIDGETYYLTGEDIGNIHFGYVGRYHFGTKTLLSAAGMVQILSGTARLSWFDTYFDDPTDQKAIRRGINWYLNDSFE
;
A
#
# COMPACT_ATOMS: atom_id res chain seq x y z
N MET A 1 28.86 0.69 0.84
CA MET A 1 28.85 -0.70 0.37
C MET A 1 28.26 -1.50 1.51
N ASP A 2 27.07 -2.07 1.33
CA ASP A 2 26.38 -2.78 2.41
C ASP A 2 27.25 -3.95 2.90
N SER A 3 27.23 -4.19 4.20
CA SER A 3 27.87 -5.37 4.78
C SER A 3 27.14 -6.63 4.31
N TYR A 4 27.87 -7.73 4.07
CA TYR A 4 27.23 -9.02 3.73
C TYR A 4 26.18 -9.43 4.78
N LYS A 5 26.35 -9.02 6.04
CA LYS A 5 25.38 -9.26 7.11
C LYS A 5 24.05 -8.54 6.89
N GLU A 6 24.11 -7.30 6.40
CA GLU A 6 22.91 -6.50 6.11
C GLU A 6 22.17 -7.08 4.90
N VAL A 7 22.92 -7.49 3.87
CA VAL A 7 22.37 -8.16 2.68
C VAL A 7 21.63 -9.44 3.07
N VAL A 8 22.28 -10.31 3.85
CA VAL A 8 21.66 -11.57 4.31
C VAL A 8 20.48 -11.33 5.25
N SER A 9 20.56 -10.35 6.15
CA SER A 9 19.45 -10.00 7.06
C SER A 9 18.19 -9.61 6.27
N SER A 10 18.32 -8.70 5.30
CA SER A 10 17.17 -8.25 4.51
C SER A 10 16.56 -9.36 3.64
N VAL A 11 17.36 -10.29 3.14
CA VAL A 11 16.82 -11.47 2.43
C VAL A 11 16.09 -12.41 3.40
N ASN A 12 16.66 -12.66 4.59
CA ASN A 12 16.02 -13.49 5.60
C ASN A 12 14.70 -12.88 6.07
N GLU A 13 14.66 -11.58 6.33
CA GLU A 13 13.43 -10.85 6.66
C GLU A 13 12.37 -11.03 5.56
N GLY A 14 12.75 -10.89 4.29
CA GLY A 14 11.81 -11.11 3.18
C GLY A 14 11.33 -12.57 3.06
N VAL A 15 12.15 -13.55 3.45
CA VAL A 15 11.73 -14.96 3.51
C VAL A 15 10.79 -15.22 4.68
N GLU A 16 11.07 -14.65 5.86
CA GLU A 16 10.22 -14.74 7.05
C GLU A 16 8.85 -14.09 6.84
N GLU A 17 8.81 -12.96 6.12
CA GLU A 17 7.58 -12.27 5.72
C GLU A 17 6.85 -12.97 4.55
N GLY A 18 7.46 -13.98 3.94
CA GLY A 18 6.88 -14.77 2.85
C GLY A 18 6.89 -14.09 1.47
N ILE A 19 7.54 -12.94 1.32
CA ILE A 19 7.67 -12.23 0.02
C ILE A 19 8.80 -12.81 -0.85
N LEU A 20 9.74 -13.52 -0.23
CA LEU A 20 10.82 -14.25 -0.88
C LEU A 20 10.73 -15.73 -0.50
N LYS A 21 11.22 -16.60 -1.37
CA LYS A 21 11.28 -18.04 -1.10
C LYS A 21 12.45 -18.71 -1.78
N TYR A 22 12.95 -19.75 -1.13
CA TYR A 22 13.90 -20.68 -1.71
C TYR A 22 13.16 -21.90 -2.26
N ASN A 23 13.54 -22.36 -3.46
CA ASN A 23 13.13 -23.68 -3.94
C ASN A 23 14.00 -24.78 -3.30
N SER A 24 13.74 -26.05 -3.66
CA SER A 24 14.51 -27.20 -3.17
C SER A 24 16.00 -27.15 -3.53
N ASP A 25 16.35 -26.38 -4.55
CA ASP A 25 17.72 -26.20 -5.04
C ASP A 25 18.39 -24.95 -4.44
N PHE A 26 17.76 -24.33 -3.42
CA PHE A 26 18.20 -23.08 -2.79
C PHE A 26 18.32 -21.89 -3.75
N GLU A 27 17.55 -21.89 -4.84
CA GLU A 27 17.40 -20.72 -5.69
C GLU A 27 16.35 -19.78 -5.08
N LEU A 28 16.75 -18.53 -4.88
CA LEU A 28 15.90 -17.48 -4.35
C LEU A 28 14.95 -16.97 -5.43
N SER A 29 13.67 -16.80 -5.11
CA SER A 29 12.66 -16.25 -6.01
C SER A 29 11.68 -15.37 -5.24
N VAL A 30 10.96 -14.51 -5.96
CA VAL A 30 9.88 -13.68 -5.41
C VAL A 30 8.62 -14.52 -5.28
N ALA A 31 7.84 -14.30 -4.23
CA ALA A 31 6.50 -14.86 -4.11
C ALA A 31 5.63 -14.45 -5.31
N THR A 32 4.86 -15.40 -5.81
CA THR A 32 3.86 -15.14 -6.84
C THR A 32 2.80 -14.18 -6.31
N VAL A 33 2.09 -13.52 -7.23
CA VAL A 33 0.99 -12.63 -6.85
C VAL A 33 -0.03 -13.37 -5.99
N GLU A 34 -0.34 -14.62 -6.30
CA GLU A 34 -1.28 -15.48 -5.57
C GLU A 34 -0.81 -15.78 -4.14
N GLU A 35 0.49 -16.00 -3.94
CA GLU A 35 1.08 -16.17 -2.61
C GLU A 35 1.06 -14.85 -1.82
N LEU A 36 1.42 -13.73 -2.46
CA LEU A 36 1.33 -12.40 -1.84
C LEU A 36 -0.11 -12.06 -1.45
N LYS A 37 -1.09 -12.43 -2.28
CA LYS A 37 -2.51 -12.26 -2.00
C LYS A 37 -2.91 -13.02 -0.73
N ALA A 38 -2.41 -14.24 -0.55
CA ALA A 38 -2.64 -15.04 0.65
C ALA A 38 -2.06 -14.39 1.91
N LEU A 39 -0.90 -13.73 1.80
CA LEU A 39 -0.28 -12.98 2.91
C LEU A 39 -1.02 -11.68 3.24
N SER A 40 -1.56 -11.00 2.23
CA SER A 40 -2.29 -9.72 2.38
C SER A 40 -3.73 -9.91 2.86
N HIS A 41 -4.24 -11.15 2.90
CA HIS A 41 -5.55 -11.43 3.46
C HIS A 41 -5.53 -11.24 4.98
N VAL A 42 -6.07 -10.10 5.41
CA VAL A 42 -6.57 -9.96 6.77
C VAL A 42 -7.76 -10.91 6.89
N GLU A 43 -7.68 -11.92 7.77
CA GLU A 43 -8.86 -12.71 8.15
C GLU A 43 -10.01 -11.75 8.42
N GLU A 44 -11.22 -12.06 7.94
CA GLU A 44 -12.42 -11.28 8.26
C GLU A 44 -12.61 -11.29 9.78
N SER A 45 -12.03 -10.32 10.47
CA SER A 45 -12.51 -9.94 11.77
C SER A 45 -13.91 -9.40 11.52
N LYS A 46 -14.91 -10.13 12.01
CA LYS A 46 -16.24 -9.56 12.21
C LYS A 46 -16.03 -8.20 12.88
N PRO A 47 -16.73 -7.13 12.43
CA PRO A 47 -16.59 -5.83 13.05
C PRO A 47 -16.76 -6.00 14.55
N ASN A 48 -15.66 -5.81 15.28
CA ASN A 48 -15.70 -5.82 16.72
C ASN A 48 -16.18 -4.44 17.11
N ASP A 49 -17.51 -4.29 17.24
CA ASP A 49 -18.15 -3.06 17.70
C ASP A 49 -17.69 -2.66 19.13
N ASP A 50 -16.94 -3.53 19.81
CA ASP A 50 -16.62 -3.40 21.24
C ASP A 50 -15.24 -2.78 21.57
N GLU A 51 -14.48 -2.25 20.60
CA GLU A 51 -13.25 -1.50 20.91
C GLU A 51 -13.15 -0.13 20.22
N ILE A 52 -14.21 0.67 20.34
CA ILE A 52 -14.13 2.14 20.23
C ILE A 52 -14.58 2.76 21.55
N THR A 53 -13.79 2.62 22.61
CA THR A 53 -13.96 3.44 23.82
C THR A 53 -13.23 4.77 23.66
N ALA A 54 -13.80 5.65 22.84
CA ALA A 54 -13.60 7.09 22.97
C ALA A 54 -14.99 7.72 23.02
N ARG A 55 -15.37 8.26 24.17
CA ARG A 55 -16.64 8.96 24.40
C ARG A 55 -16.88 9.96 23.26
N ALA A 56 -17.76 9.59 22.34
CA ALA A 56 -18.15 10.45 21.24
C ALA A 56 -18.83 11.70 21.82
N ILE A 57 -18.34 12.87 21.44
CA ILE A 57 -19.19 14.05 21.40
C ILE A 57 -20.22 13.73 20.30
N PRO A 58 -21.54 13.75 20.57
CA PRO A 58 -22.56 13.18 19.67
C PRO A 58 -22.57 13.71 18.23
N ASP A 59 -21.92 14.86 17.97
CA ASP A 59 -21.96 15.58 16.69
C ASP A 59 -20.63 15.56 15.90
N GLU A 60 -19.55 14.93 16.38
CA GLU A 60 -18.26 14.91 15.65
C GLU A 60 -17.97 13.56 14.96
N PRO A 61 -17.56 13.56 13.67
CA PRO A 61 -17.14 12.34 12.98
C PRO A 61 -15.98 11.63 13.69
N ALA A 62 -16.01 10.29 13.68
CA ALA A 62 -14.95 9.46 14.27
C ALA A 62 -13.57 9.80 13.69
N LYS A 63 -12.53 9.72 14.54
CA LYS A 63 -11.16 10.02 14.13
C LYS A 63 -10.56 8.88 13.31
N TYR A 64 -9.70 9.22 12.35
CA TYR A 64 -8.93 8.23 11.58
C TYR A 64 -7.45 8.62 11.44
N PRO A 65 -6.50 7.71 11.73
CA PRO A 65 -5.06 8.02 11.75
C PRO A 65 -4.40 7.86 10.37
N LEU A 66 -4.84 8.66 9.38
CA LEU A 66 -4.32 8.58 8.00
C LEU A 66 -2.79 8.80 7.93
N ALA A 67 -2.24 9.82 8.58
CA ALA A 67 -0.79 10.09 8.64
C ALA A 67 0.00 8.85 9.07
N SER A 68 -0.30 8.33 10.25
CA SER A 68 0.42 7.19 10.81
C SER A 68 0.34 5.95 9.92
N LYS A 69 -0.84 5.66 9.34
CA LYS A 69 -0.99 4.53 8.41
C LYS A 69 -0.21 4.74 7.11
N ALA A 70 -0.27 5.94 6.53
CA ALA A 70 0.45 6.25 5.30
C ALA A 70 1.98 6.14 5.49
N TYR A 71 2.52 6.63 6.60
CA TYR A 71 3.94 6.54 6.91
C TYR A 71 4.37 5.09 7.16
N ALA A 72 3.61 4.34 7.97
CA ALA A 72 3.91 2.94 8.24
C ALA A 72 3.89 2.08 6.98
N ASN A 73 2.90 2.27 6.10
CA ASN A 73 2.80 1.52 4.85
C ASN A 73 3.86 1.92 3.82
N LEU A 74 4.29 3.19 3.82
CA LEU A 74 5.42 3.65 3.02
C LEU A 74 6.73 3.00 3.49
N ASP A 75 6.96 2.94 4.80
CA ASP A 75 8.15 2.29 5.35
C ASP A 75 8.14 0.77 5.11
N ASP A 76 6.97 0.13 5.20
CA ASP A 76 6.80 -1.26 4.80
C ASP A 76 7.18 -1.47 3.33
N LEU A 77 6.65 -0.65 2.41
CA LEU A 77 6.96 -0.74 0.98
C LEU A 77 8.46 -0.59 0.70
N LYS A 78 9.13 0.38 1.35
CA LYS A 78 10.58 0.57 1.26
C LYS A 78 11.35 -0.64 1.78
N GLY A 79 10.90 -1.24 2.87
CA GLY A 79 11.48 -2.46 3.42
C GLY A 79 11.42 -3.61 2.42
N LYS A 80 10.25 -3.81 1.78
CA LYS A 80 10.07 -4.86 0.76
C LYS A 80 10.91 -4.60 -0.48
N GLU A 81 10.97 -3.35 -0.96
CA GLU A 81 11.84 -3.00 -2.10
C GLU A 81 13.29 -3.34 -1.80
N LYS A 82 13.80 -2.92 -0.63
CA LYS A 82 15.15 -3.26 -0.20
C LYS A 82 15.36 -4.78 -0.18
N ALA A 83 14.42 -5.56 0.37
CA ALA A 83 14.52 -7.02 0.36
C ALA A 83 14.63 -7.58 -1.06
N TYR A 84 13.84 -7.08 -2.01
CA TYR A 84 13.93 -7.49 -3.41
C TYR A 84 15.24 -7.07 -4.09
N GLU A 85 15.75 -5.88 -3.82
CA GLU A 85 17.06 -5.42 -4.32
C GLU A 85 18.19 -6.32 -3.81
N GLN A 86 18.16 -6.68 -2.53
CA GLN A 86 19.14 -7.60 -1.96
C GLN A 86 18.99 -9.02 -2.52
N ALA A 87 17.75 -9.48 -2.74
CA ALA A 87 17.47 -10.76 -3.38
C ALA A 87 18.04 -10.85 -4.80
N ALA A 88 17.93 -9.77 -5.58
CA ALA A 88 18.46 -9.70 -6.95
C ALA A 88 19.99 -9.85 -7.02
N ARG A 89 20.72 -9.61 -5.91
CA ARG A 89 22.16 -9.90 -5.82
C ARG A 89 22.45 -11.39 -5.81
N PHE A 90 21.53 -12.21 -5.30
CA PHE A 90 21.65 -13.67 -5.29
C PHE A 90 21.06 -14.29 -6.55
N ASN A 91 19.94 -13.74 -7.04
CA ASN A 91 19.32 -14.16 -8.28
C ASN A 91 19.03 -12.94 -9.19
N PRO A 92 19.91 -12.66 -10.17
CA PRO A 92 19.76 -11.53 -11.08
C PRO A 92 18.52 -11.58 -12.00
N SER A 93 17.77 -12.69 -12.03
CA SER A 93 16.49 -12.77 -12.75
C SER A 93 15.34 -12.08 -12.02
N ILE A 94 15.51 -11.77 -10.72
CA ILE A 94 14.57 -10.98 -9.94
C ILE A 94 14.64 -9.53 -10.42
N ASP A 95 13.50 -8.98 -10.85
CA ASP A 95 13.31 -7.55 -11.08
C ASP A 95 12.73 -6.90 -9.81
N PRO A 96 13.54 -6.17 -9.01
CA PRO A 96 13.08 -5.58 -7.76
C PRO A 96 11.95 -4.58 -7.98
N TRP A 97 12.00 -3.83 -9.08
CA TRP A 97 11.01 -2.80 -9.35
C TRP A 97 9.64 -3.44 -9.63
N LEU A 98 9.60 -4.51 -10.43
CA LEU A 98 8.37 -5.24 -10.71
C LEU A 98 7.85 -5.98 -9.46
N ALA A 99 8.74 -6.52 -8.63
CA ALA A 99 8.38 -7.19 -7.38
C ALA A 99 7.72 -6.21 -6.37
N THR A 100 8.32 -5.03 -6.18
CA THR A 100 7.77 -3.95 -5.35
C THR A 100 6.43 -3.47 -5.88
N ALA A 101 6.32 -3.28 -7.20
CA ALA A 101 5.08 -2.89 -7.85
C ALA A 101 3.96 -3.92 -7.63
N SER A 102 4.29 -5.21 -7.73
CA SER A 102 3.35 -6.32 -7.51
C SER A 102 2.91 -6.40 -6.04
N TYR A 103 3.83 -6.22 -5.09
CA TYR A 103 3.51 -6.15 -3.66
C TYR A 103 2.54 -5.00 -3.35
N PHE A 104 2.88 -3.78 -3.78
CA PHE A 104 2.01 -2.60 -3.60
C PHE A 104 0.61 -2.86 -4.14
N ALA A 105 0.51 -3.39 -5.36
CA ALA A 105 -0.76 -3.69 -6.00
C ALA A 105 -1.59 -4.73 -5.22
N VAL A 106 -0.93 -5.73 -4.62
CA VAL A 106 -1.62 -6.72 -3.79
C VAL A 106 -2.14 -6.10 -2.50
N GLN A 107 -1.43 -5.13 -1.90
CA GLN A 107 -1.85 -4.52 -0.66
C GLN A 107 -3.04 -3.56 -0.83
N VAL A 108 -3.03 -2.75 -1.89
CA VAL A 108 -4.08 -1.73 -2.12
C VAL A 108 -5.29 -2.25 -2.89
N ARG A 109 -5.27 -3.49 -3.38
CA ARG A 109 -6.44 -4.08 -4.04
C ARG A 109 -7.62 -4.19 -3.09
N SER A 110 -8.83 -4.29 -3.65
CA SER A 110 -10.01 -4.65 -2.87
C SER A 110 -9.78 -5.94 -2.09
N GLY A 111 -9.97 -5.88 -0.78
CA GLY A 111 -9.73 -7.01 0.12
C GLY A 111 -8.30 -7.12 0.67
N GLY A 112 -7.35 -6.33 0.16
CA GLY A 112 -5.97 -6.28 0.66
C GLY A 112 -5.85 -5.55 2.00
N ALA A 113 -4.68 -5.65 2.62
CA ALA A 113 -4.43 -5.05 3.93
C ALA A 113 -4.47 -3.51 3.93
N TRP A 114 -4.28 -2.87 2.76
CA TRP A 114 -4.32 -1.41 2.60
C TRP A 114 -5.61 -0.93 1.93
N ASP A 115 -6.64 -1.77 1.84
CA ASP A 115 -8.00 -1.39 1.45
C ASP A 115 -8.69 -0.62 2.58
N LEU A 116 -8.27 0.63 2.79
CA LEU A 116 -8.79 1.49 3.85
C LEU A 116 -10.27 1.85 3.63
N LYS A 117 -10.74 1.83 2.36
CA LYS A 117 -12.14 2.10 2.01
C LYS A 117 -13.06 1.08 2.67
N ARG A 118 -12.65 -0.19 2.71
CA ARG A 118 -13.39 -1.28 3.38
C ARG A 118 -13.37 -1.18 4.91
N GLU A 119 -12.24 -0.79 5.52
CA GLU A 119 -12.14 -0.61 6.98
C GLU A 119 -13.06 0.51 7.48
N ILE A 120 -13.11 1.62 6.73
CA ILE A 120 -13.79 2.85 7.16
C ILE A 120 -15.27 2.84 6.77
N GLY A 121 -15.60 2.32 5.57
CA GLY A 121 -16.84 2.58 4.84
C GLY A 121 -16.67 3.75 3.87
N TRP A 122 -17.09 3.56 2.62
CA TRP A 122 -16.80 4.46 1.49
C TRP A 122 -17.26 5.90 1.71
N ASP A 123 -18.51 6.06 2.14
CA ASP A 123 -19.23 7.32 2.33
C ASP A 123 -19.13 7.87 3.76
N LYS A 124 -18.44 7.17 4.67
CA LYS A 124 -18.32 7.60 6.07
C LYS A 124 -17.26 8.68 6.22
N THR A 125 -17.68 9.88 6.62
CA THR A 125 -16.77 10.96 7.00
C THR A 125 -15.99 10.61 8.27
N ARG A 126 -14.70 10.93 8.26
CA ARG A 126 -13.79 10.84 9.40
C ARG A 126 -13.08 12.16 9.62
N THR A 127 -12.76 12.40 10.88
CA THR A 127 -11.89 13.51 11.29
C THR A 127 -10.44 13.05 11.20
N VAL A 128 -9.66 13.66 10.31
CA VAL A 128 -8.25 13.35 10.07
C VAL A 128 -7.39 14.53 10.49
N ARG A 129 -6.30 14.28 11.21
CA ARG A 129 -5.33 15.31 11.57
C ARG A 129 -3.98 15.07 10.92
N ILE A 130 -3.50 16.05 10.18
CA ILE A 130 -2.22 16.04 9.47
C ILE A 130 -1.59 17.41 9.67
N ASP A 131 -0.34 17.44 10.11
CA ASP A 131 0.44 18.66 10.34
C ASP A 131 -0.23 19.72 11.24
N GLY A 132 -1.04 19.27 12.19
CA GLY A 132 -1.78 20.13 13.12
C GLY A 132 -3.13 20.62 12.60
N GLU A 133 -3.39 20.47 11.30
CA GLU A 133 -4.66 20.81 10.67
C GLU A 133 -5.68 19.67 10.76
N THR A 134 -6.97 20.02 10.76
CA THR A 134 -8.08 19.05 10.82
C THR A 134 -8.86 19.04 9.51
N TYR A 135 -9.00 17.85 8.93
CA TYR A 135 -9.72 17.61 7.68
C TYR A 135 -10.88 16.64 7.91
N TYR A 136 -11.97 16.86 7.18
CA TYR A 136 -13.13 15.98 7.14
C TYR A 136 -13.14 15.26 5.81
N LEU A 137 -12.81 13.98 5.82
CA LEU A 137 -12.58 13.18 4.61
C LEU A 137 -13.48 11.94 4.64
N THR A 138 -14.02 11.55 3.49
CA THR A 138 -14.74 10.28 3.35
C THR A 138 -13.76 9.11 3.38
N GLY A 139 -14.25 7.88 3.63
CA GLY A 139 -13.41 6.69 3.52
C GLY A 139 -12.80 6.51 2.13
N GLU A 140 -13.54 6.92 1.09
CA GLU A 140 -13.05 6.98 -0.29
C GLU A 140 -11.87 7.96 -0.45
N ASP A 141 -12.01 9.21 0.00
CA ASP A 141 -10.92 10.19 -0.02
C ASP A 141 -9.69 9.68 0.71
N ILE A 142 -9.88 9.10 1.90
CA ILE A 142 -8.80 8.57 2.73
C ILE A 142 -8.04 7.45 2.01
N GLY A 143 -8.77 6.50 1.41
CA GLY A 143 -8.16 5.41 0.65
C GLY A 143 -7.41 5.89 -0.58
N ASN A 144 -7.97 6.86 -1.31
CA ASN A 144 -7.37 7.43 -2.51
C ASN A 144 -6.13 8.30 -2.21
N ILE A 145 -6.18 9.11 -1.15
CA ILE A 145 -5.05 9.90 -0.66
C ILE A 145 -3.93 8.97 -0.20
N HIS A 146 -4.25 7.90 0.53
CA HIS A 146 -3.27 6.88 0.94
C HIS A 146 -2.61 6.21 -0.27
N PHE A 147 -3.40 5.77 -1.25
CA PHE A 147 -2.90 5.18 -2.50
C PHE A 147 -1.95 6.14 -3.23
N GLY A 148 -2.33 7.41 -3.35
CA GLY A 148 -1.49 8.44 -3.97
C GLY A 148 -0.19 8.68 -3.21
N TYR A 149 -0.24 8.78 -1.88
CA TYR A 149 0.92 9.05 -1.04
C TYR A 149 1.93 7.90 -1.07
N VAL A 150 1.49 6.69 -0.73
CA VAL A 150 2.38 5.51 -0.69
C VAL A 150 2.84 5.13 -2.09
N GLY A 151 1.93 5.14 -3.06
CA GLY A 151 2.25 4.78 -4.44
C GLY A 151 3.24 5.74 -5.11
N ARG A 152 3.26 7.03 -4.71
CA ARG A 152 4.15 8.03 -5.32
C ARG A 152 5.62 7.71 -5.11
N TYR A 153 5.96 6.98 -4.05
CA TYR A 153 7.30 6.47 -3.84
C TYR A 153 7.82 5.66 -5.05
N HIS A 154 7.01 4.71 -5.53
CA HIS A 154 7.43 3.75 -6.56
C HIS A 154 7.03 4.15 -7.98
N PHE A 155 5.91 4.87 -8.12
CA PHE A 155 5.30 5.18 -9.40
C PHE A 155 5.30 6.69 -9.70
N GLY A 156 5.36 7.02 -10.98
CA GLY A 156 5.17 8.39 -11.45
C GLY A 156 3.72 8.84 -11.36
N THR A 157 3.50 10.15 -11.26
CA THR A 157 2.16 10.77 -11.19
C THR A 157 1.22 10.32 -12.31
N LYS A 158 1.71 10.24 -13.55
CA LYS A 158 0.88 9.79 -14.68
C LYS A 158 0.39 8.35 -14.52
N THR A 159 1.26 7.49 -13.99
CA THR A 159 0.92 6.09 -13.72
C THR A 159 -0.13 5.99 -12.63
N LEU A 160 0.05 6.70 -11.50
CA LEU A 160 -0.90 6.67 -10.39
C LEU A 160 -2.24 7.36 -10.68
N LEU A 161 -2.34 8.15 -11.74
CA LEU A 161 -3.58 8.78 -12.20
C LEU A 161 -4.20 8.05 -13.40
N SER A 162 -3.58 6.95 -13.84
CA SER A 162 -4.02 6.19 -15.01
C SER A 162 -4.16 4.72 -14.66
N ALA A 163 -5.41 4.24 -14.63
CA ALA A 163 -5.72 2.83 -14.54
C ALA A 163 -4.96 2.03 -15.61
N ALA A 164 -4.96 2.52 -16.86
CA ALA A 164 -4.24 1.89 -17.96
C ALA A 164 -2.73 1.83 -17.72
N GLY A 165 -2.13 2.87 -17.16
CA GLY A 165 -0.70 2.90 -16.82
C GLY A 165 -0.33 1.84 -15.78
N MET A 166 -1.11 1.73 -14.71
CA MET A 166 -0.87 0.71 -13.67
C MET A 166 -1.17 -0.70 -14.17
N VAL A 167 -2.27 -0.90 -14.89
CA VAL A 167 -2.61 -2.19 -15.49
C VAL A 167 -1.54 -2.62 -16.48
N GLN A 168 -0.98 -1.73 -17.30
CA GLN A 168 0.09 -2.10 -18.23
C GLN A 168 1.34 -2.60 -17.50
N ILE A 169 1.73 -1.95 -16.40
CA ILE A 169 2.91 -2.35 -15.61
C ILE A 169 2.72 -3.74 -15.00
N LEU A 170 1.50 -4.06 -14.58
CA LEU A 170 1.23 -5.22 -13.76
C LEU A 170 0.49 -6.36 -14.50
N SER A 171 -0.05 -6.13 -15.70
CA SER A 171 -0.78 -7.14 -16.50
C SER A 171 0.12 -8.27 -17.03
N GLY A 172 1.44 -8.07 -16.99
CA GLY A 172 2.41 -9.14 -17.19
C GLY A 172 2.47 -10.14 -16.02
N THR A 173 1.94 -9.79 -14.84
CA THR A 173 2.11 -10.56 -13.60
C THR A 173 0.85 -10.74 -12.76
N ALA A 174 -0.20 -9.94 -12.97
CA ALA A 174 -1.43 -9.95 -12.17
C ALA A 174 -2.68 -9.62 -13.02
N ARG A 175 -3.80 -10.31 -12.76
CA ARG A 175 -5.14 -9.88 -13.22
C ARG A 175 -5.71 -8.86 -12.24
N LEU A 176 -5.97 -7.65 -12.72
CA LEU A 176 -6.14 -6.46 -11.89
C LEU A 176 -7.46 -5.72 -12.10
N SER A 177 -8.57 -6.47 -12.05
CA SER A 177 -9.92 -5.92 -12.20
C SER A 177 -10.35 -4.94 -11.09
N TRP A 178 -9.57 -4.80 -10.01
CA TRP A 178 -9.89 -3.88 -8.92
C TRP A 178 -9.45 -2.44 -9.18
N PHE A 179 -8.57 -2.19 -10.16
CA PHE A 179 -8.15 -0.82 -10.49
C PHE A 179 -9.32 0.04 -10.97
N ASP A 180 -10.36 -0.56 -11.52
CA ASP A 180 -11.52 0.16 -12.05
C ASP A 180 -12.20 1.06 -11.00
N THR A 181 -12.04 0.79 -9.69
CA THR A 181 -12.66 1.54 -8.59
C THR A 181 -11.80 2.66 -7.98
N TYR A 182 -10.61 2.92 -8.53
CA TYR A 182 -9.72 4.01 -8.10
C TYR A 182 -9.63 5.14 -9.14
N PHE A 183 -10.24 4.95 -10.31
CA PHE A 183 -10.01 5.78 -11.50
C PHE A 183 -11.30 6.15 -12.23
N ASP A 184 -12.46 5.78 -11.68
CA ASP A 184 -13.78 5.95 -12.28
C ASP A 184 -14.40 7.33 -11.99
N ASP A 185 -14.11 7.98 -10.86
CA ASP A 185 -14.63 9.32 -10.54
C ASP A 185 -13.55 10.43 -10.65
N PRO A 186 -13.88 11.61 -11.24
CA PRO A 186 -13.05 12.81 -11.16
C PRO A 186 -12.62 13.21 -9.72
N THR A 187 -13.37 12.81 -8.71
CA THR A 187 -13.12 13.00 -7.28
C THR A 187 -11.99 12.10 -6.79
N ASP A 188 -11.92 10.85 -7.25
CA ASP A 188 -10.81 9.94 -6.95
C ASP A 188 -9.49 10.53 -7.43
N GLN A 189 -9.47 11.09 -8.64
CA GLN A 189 -8.25 11.70 -9.19
C GLN A 189 -7.78 12.90 -8.38
N LYS A 190 -8.69 13.67 -7.77
CA LYS A 190 -8.32 14.79 -6.89
C LYS A 190 -7.72 14.29 -5.59
N ALA A 191 -8.32 13.28 -4.97
CA ALA A 191 -7.83 12.67 -3.74
C ALA A 191 -6.46 11.99 -3.95
N ILE A 192 -6.27 11.25 -5.04
CA ILE A 192 -4.98 10.66 -5.41
C ILE A 192 -3.93 11.75 -5.65
N ARG A 193 -4.28 12.83 -6.38
CA ARG A 193 -3.37 13.98 -6.58
C ARG A 193 -2.97 14.62 -5.25
N ARG A 194 -3.90 14.75 -4.32
CA ARG A 194 -3.62 15.28 -2.99
C ARG A 194 -2.61 14.42 -2.23
N GLY A 195 -2.78 13.10 -2.24
CA GLY A 195 -1.78 12.16 -1.69
C GLY A 195 -0.41 12.28 -2.35
N ILE A 196 -0.37 12.39 -3.68
CA ILE A 196 0.86 12.60 -4.45
C ILE A 196 1.56 13.91 -4.05
N ASN A 197 0.82 15.00 -3.95
CA ASN A 197 1.36 16.30 -3.55
C ASN A 197 1.89 16.26 -2.12
N TRP A 198 1.17 15.60 -1.22
CA TRP A 198 1.60 15.39 0.15
C TRP A 198 2.93 14.66 0.24
N TYR A 199 3.13 13.62 -0.58
CA TYR A 199 4.43 12.94 -0.66
C TYR A 199 5.55 13.86 -1.20
N LEU A 200 5.26 14.68 -2.21
CA LEU A 200 6.27 15.49 -2.89
C LEU A 200 6.68 16.76 -2.14
N ASN A 201 5.72 17.39 -1.47
CA ASN A 201 5.87 18.72 -0.90
C ASN A 201 5.88 18.71 0.63
N ASP A 202 5.69 17.55 1.26
CA ASP A 202 5.49 17.42 2.70
C ASP A 202 4.37 18.36 3.23
N SER A 203 3.33 18.55 2.39
CA SER A 203 2.19 19.43 2.65
C SER A 203 0.90 18.81 2.16
N PHE A 204 -0.10 18.76 3.04
CA PHE A 204 -1.40 18.12 2.79
C PHE A 204 -2.45 19.01 2.09
N GLU A 205 -2.05 20.19 1.59
CA GLU A 205 -2.94 21.14 0.90
C GLU A 205 -3.34 20.72 -0.52
#